data_AF-A0A1V5NK26-F1
#
_entry.id   AF-A0A1V5NK26-F1
#
_cell.length_a   1.000
_cell.length_b   1.000
_cell.length_c   1.000
_cell.angle_alpha   90.00
_cell.angle_beta   90.00
_cell.angle_gamma   90.00
#
_symmetry.space_group_name_H-M   'P 1'
#
loop_
_entity.id
_entity.type
_entity.pdbx_description
1 polymer ?
#
loop_
_entity_poly.entity_id
_entity_poly.type
_entity_poly.pdbx_seq_one_letter_code
_entity_poly.pdbx_strand_id
1 'polypeptide(L)'
;MKKLLFILLLTPLFVNAQTLILQPNGANGKDALLLSCIPCGYSTSNFGNSSDFTSSGWTFSGNDSDVRGIIEFDLSSMPASALITSAYLSLYYNPNPSSTDTGHSILTGSNESIIQRVITSWDETTVTWDNQPSTTSLNQVTLPQSISQTQDYTNIDVTNMVQDMVDNPATSFGFLLRLVDETPYKQLTFASSDNMDPNILPKLEINYLDLTSVELVGTNGKPLEVVKIVDFLGRETVEKPNTLLVYVFNNGTTKKVFRFK
;
A
#
# COMPACT_ATOMS: atom_id res chain seq x y z
N MET A 1 -26.94 -50.51 19.40
CA MET A 1 -26.93 -49.11 18.91
C MET A 1 -25.93 -48.32 19.76
N LYS A 2 -24.72 -48.05 19.26
CA LYS A 2 -23.72 -47.24 19.97
C LYS A 2 -24.09 -45.76 19.81
N LYS A 3 -24.46 -45.09 20.91
CA LYS A 3 -24.65 -43.64 20.92
C LYS A 3 -23.27 -42.99 20.69
N LEU A 4 -23.05 -42.43 19.51
CA LEU A 4 -21.87 -41.66 19.19
C LEU A 4 -21.98 -40.31 19.91
N LEU A 5 -21.13 -40.08 20.90
CA LEU A 5 -21.06 -38.81 21.63
C LEU A 5 -20.44 -37.76 20.70
N PHE A 6 -21.25 -36.80 20.26
CA PHE A 6 -20.82 -35.68 19.41
C PHE A 6 -20.12 -34.63 20.29
N ILE A 7 -18.79 -34.53 20.21
CA ILE A 7 -18.03 -33.47 20.88
C ILE A 7 -17.89 -32.32 19.89
N LEU A 8 -18.59 -31.21 20.16
CA LEU A 8 -18.47 -29.96 19.42
C LEU A 8 -17.12 -29.30 19.74
N LEU A 9 -16.09 -29.55 18.95
CA LEU A 9 -14.84 -28.79 19.00
C LEU A 9 -15.07 -27.44 18.31
N LEU A 10 -15.29 -26.40 19.10
CA LEU A 10 -15.23 -25.01 18.64
C LEU A 10 -13.78 -24.73 18.23
N THR A 11 -13.52 -24.45 16.96
CA THR A 11 -12.22 -23.92 16.56
C THR A 11 -12.14 -22.46 17.00
N PRO A 12 -11.18 -22.08 17.86
CA PRO A 12 -10.98 -20.68 18.19
C PRO A 12 -10.52 -19.95 16.93
N LEU A 13 -11.27 -18.91 16.54
CA LEU A 13 -10.75 -17.88 15.64
C LEU A 13 -9.80 -17.04 16.50
N PHE A 14 -8.51 -17.16 16.25
CA PHE A 14 -7.56 -16.24 16.86
C PHE A 14 -7.59 -14.96 16.04
N VAL A 15 -7.95 -13.86 16.69
CA VAL A 15 -7.83 -12.52 16.13
C VAL A 15 -6.65 -11.91 16.86
N ASN A 16 -5.51 -11.81 16.17
CA ASN A 16 -4.32 -11.16 16.73
C ASN A 16 -4.13 -9.82 16.05
N ALA A 17 -4.12 -8.74 16.83
CA ALA A 17 -3.75 -7.43 16.34
C ALA A 17 -2.23 -7.36 16.23
N GLN A 18 -1.75 -7.01 15.04
CA GLN A 18 -0.34 -6.86 14.71
C GLN A 18 -0.08 -5.46 14.17
N THR A 19 1.16 -5.00 14.35
CA THR A 19 1.67 -3.76 13.77
C THR A 19 2.91 -4.09 12.94
N LEU A 20 2.90 -3.68 11.67
CA LEU A 20 4.04 -3.74 10.77
C LEU A 20 4.52 -2.31 10.50
N ILE A 21 5.81 -2.06 10.72
CA ILE A 21 6.44 -0.76 10.41
C ILE A 21 7.48 -1.01 9.32
N LEU A 22 7.35 -0.30 8.21
CA LEU A 22 8.26 -0.35 7.08
C LEU A 22 8.88 1.03 6.89
N GLN A 23 10.21 1.09 6.96
CA GLN A 23 10.99 2.32 6.75
C GLN A 23 12.34 1.93 6.12
N PRO A 24 12.34 1.45 4.86
CA PRO A 24 13.55 0.97 4.22
C PRO A 24 14.53 2.11 3.97
N ASN A 25 15.82 1.79 4.02
CA ASN A 25 16.90 2.66 3.55
C ASN A 25 17.22 2.37 2.07
N GLY A 26 18.06 3.18 1.42
CA GLY A 26 18.36 3.04 -0.01
C GLY A 26 18.92 1.69 -0.46
N ALA A 27 19.39 0.83 0.46
CA ALA A 27 19.81 -0.53 0.12
C ALA A 27 18.63 -1.52 -0.04
N ASN A 28 17.50 -1.26 0.63
CA ASN A 28 16.33 -2.13 0.63
C ASN A 28 15.04 -1.41 0.17
N GLY A 29 15.13 -0.10 -0.05
CA GLY A 29 14.06 0.73 -0.56
C GLY A 29 13.88 0.50 -2.05
N LYS A 30 12.74 0.98 -2.53
CA LYS A 30 12.42 0.95 -3.94
C LYS A 30 11.65 2.22 -4.26
N ASP A 31 12.33 3.22 -4.76
CA ASP A 31 11.74 4.51 -5.13
C ASP A 31 12.47 5.19 -6.28
N ALA A 32 11.79 6.11 -6.96
CA ALA A 32 12.39 6.87 -8.04
C ALA A 32 11.64 8.19 -8.25
N LEU A 33 12.32 9.15 -8.90
CA LEU A 33 11.66 10.28 -9.53
C LEU A 33 11.39 10.00 -11.02
N LEU A 34 10.26 10.53 -11.49
CA LEU A 34 9.84 10.50 -12.88
C LEU A 34 9.75 11.94 -13.37
N LEU A 35 10.56 12.32 -14.37
CA LEU A 35 10.66 13.71 -14.84
C LEU A 35 10.26 13.83 -16.31
N SER A 36 9.31 14.69 -16.65
CA SER A 36 8.73 14.75 -18.00
C SER A 36 9.51 15.54 -19.05
N CYS A 37 10.55 16.30 -18.69
CA CYS A 37 11.24 17.18 -19.63
C CYS A 37 11.96 16.42 -20.76
N ILE A 38 11.36 16.44 -21.96
CA ILE A 38 11.95 15.85 -23.18
C ILE A 38 13.19 16.63 -23.64
N PRO A 39 13.17 17.99 -23.78
CA PRO A 39 14.36 18.72 -24.22
C PRO A 39 15.57 18.60 -23.28
N CYS A 40 15.31 18.29 -22.00
CA CYS A 40 16.35 18.06 -20.99
C CYS A 40 16.92 16.63 -21.03
N GLY A 41 16.31 15.71 -21.78
CA GLY A 41 16.64 14.28 -21.78
C GLY A 41 16.17 13.54 -20.52
N TYR A 42 15.35 14.15 -19.68
CA TYR A 42 14.92 13.56 -18.41
C TYR A 42 13.80 12.53 -18.58
N SER A 43 12.99 12.63 -19.64
CA SER A 43 11.87 11.71 -19.86
C SER A 43 12.29 10.23 -19.98
N THR A 44 13.50 10.00 -20.51
CA THR A 44 14.12 8.68 -20.68
C THR A 44 15.20 8.38 -19.64
N SER A 45 15.49 9.30 -18.71
CA SER A 45 16.52 9.11 -17.68
C SER A 45 15.92 8.44 -16.44
N ASN A 46 16.67 7.54 -15.82
CA ASN A 46 16.31 6.91 -14.56
C ASN A 46 16.84 7.74 -13.39
N PHE A 47 16.00 7.94 -12.37
CA PHE A 47 16.35 8.67 -11.14
C PHE A 47 16.07 7.83 -9.88
N GLY A 48 16.26 6.50 -9.96
CA GLY A 48 16.08 5.57 -8.84
C GLY A 48 17.21 5.56 -7.82
N ASN A 49 18.07 6.58 -7.81
CA ASN A 49 19.06 6.81 -6.74
C ASN A 49 18.90 8.22 -6.15
N SER A 50 17.77 8.88 -6.41
CA SER A 50 17.54 10.24 -5.96
C SER A 50 17.25 10.22 -4.47
N SER A 51 17.88 11.10 -3.69
CA SER A 51 17.56 11.31 -2.28
C SER A 51 16.23 12.03 -2.03
N ASP A 52 15.49 12.35 -3.11
CA ASP A 52 14.28 13.16 -3.10
C ASP A 52 13.07 12.33 -3.54
N PHE A 53 11.95 12.52 -2.83
CA PHE A 53 10.63 12.03 -3.22
C PHE A 53 9.71 13.24 -3.41
N THR A 54 9.39 13.55 -4.67
CA THR A 54 8.85 14.87 -5.05
C THR A 54 7.61 14.77 -5.93
N SER A 55 6.66 15.66 -5.69
CA SER A 55 5.65 16.05 -6.68
C SER A 55 5.85 17.51 -7.04
N SER A 56 6.18 17.82 -8.29
CA SER A 56 6.32 19.20 -8.74
C SER A 56 5.93 19.41 -10.19
N GLY A 57 5.59 20.65 -10.51
CA GLY A 57 5.63 21.21 -11.85
C GLY A 57 6.71 22.26 -11.83
N TRP A 58 7.72 22.15 -12.67
CA TRP A 58 8.88 23.04 -12.66
C TRP A 58 9.41 23.33 -14.06
N THR A 59 10.44 24.18 -14.15
CA THR A 59 11.14 24.44 -15.40
C THR A 59 12.62 24.14 -15.27
N PHE A 60 13.19 23.42 -16.23
CA PHE A 60 14.62 23.15 -16.33
C PHE A 60 15.19 23.86 -17.56
N SER A 61 16.02 24.88 -17.31
CA SER A 61 16.53 25.78 -18.37
C SER A 61 15.43 26.37 -19.25
N GLY A 62 14.27 26.70 -18.66
CA GLY A 62 13.11 27.26 -19.36
C GLY A 62 12.20 26.24 -20.05
N ASN A 63 12.45 24.93 -19.92
CA ASN A 63 11.56 23.88 -20.40
C ASN A 63 10.73 23.31 -19.27
N ASP A 64 9.42 23.20 -19.45
CA ASP A 64 8.51 22.64 -18.46
C ASP A 64 8.82 21.16 -18.17
N SER A 65 8.64 20.76 -16.92
CA SER A 65 8.76 19.39 -16.45
C SER A 65 7.85 19.16 -15.26
N ASP A 66 7.04 18.13 -15.37
CA ASP A 66 6.38 17.53 -14.23
C ASP A 66 7.37 16.55 -13.58
N VAL A 67 7.30 16.45 -12.26
CA VAL A 67 8.07 15.53 -11.44
C VAL A 67 7.11 14.76 -10.55
N ARG A 68 7.23 13.44 -10.56
CA ARG A 68 6.42 12.54 -9.74
C ARG A 68 7.33 11.60 -8.96
N GLY A 69 6.97 11.32 -7.73
CA GLY A 69 7.65 10.35 -6.89
C GLY A 69 6.92 9.02 -6.96
N ILE A 70 7.65 7.92 -7.13
CA ILE A 70 7.11 6.56 -7.02
C ILE A 70 7.87 5.81 -5.93
N ILE A 71 7.17 5.06 -5.07
CA ILE A 71 7.77 4.29 -3.96
C ILE A 71 6.99 3.00 -3.71
N GLU A 72 7.69 1.90 -3.44
CA GLU A 72 7.09 0.62 -3.08
C GLU A 72 7.60 0.16 -1.71
N PHE A 73 6.68 -0.33 -0.89
CA PHE A 73 6.98 -0.98 0.39
C PHE A 73 6.72 -2.47 0.26
N ASP A 74 7.65 -3.31 0.72
CA ASP A 74 7.49 -4.76 0.68
C ASP A 74 6.46 -5.25 1.72
N LEU A 75 5.27 -5.61 1.22
CA LEU A 75 4.18 -6.17 2.03
C LEU A 75 4.18 -7.71 2.08
N SER A 76 5.20 -8.38 1.52
CA SER A 76 5.22 -9.85 1.39
C SER A 76 5.21 -10.61 2.72
N SER A 77 5.59 -9.95 3.81
CA SER A 77 5.51 -10.50 5.17
C SER A 77 4.09 -10.54 5.73
N MET A 78 3.14 -9.81 5.13
CA MET A 78 1.76 -9.77 5.59
C MET A 78 0.98 -11.03 5.17
N PRO A 79 0.15 -11.61 6.06
CA PRO A 79 -0.77 -12.67 5.66
C PRO A 79 -1.75 -12.18 4.59
N ALA A 80 -2.02 -13.00 3.58
CA ALA A 80 -3.03 -12.69 2.55
C ALA A 80 -4.45 -12.54 3.12
N SER A 81 -4.70 -12.99 4.36
CA SER A 81 -5.97 -12.81 5.07
C SER A 81 -5.96 -11.64 6.06
N ALA A 82 -4.93 -10.78 6.03
CA ALA A 82 -4.83 -9.65 6.93
C ALA A 82 -5.96 -8.65 6.67
N LEU A 83 -6.70 -8.32 7.72
CA LEU A 83 -7.68 -7.23 7.69
C LEU A 83 -7.01 -5.97 8.22
N ILE A 84 -6.78 -4.99 7.35
CA ILE A 84 -6.14 -3.73 7.72
C ILE A 84 -7.12 -2.92 8.58
N THR A 85 -6.70 -2.55 9.78
CA THR A 85 -7.48 -1.70 10.69
C THR A 85 -7.09 -0.23 10.57
N SER A 86 -5.82 0.03 10.27
CA SER A 86 -5.33 1.37 9.89
C SER A 86 -4.00 1.24 9.15
N ALA A 87 -3.73 2.12 8.20
CA ALA A 87 -2.39 2.28 7.63
C ALA A 87 -2.05 3.76 7.43
N TYR A 88 -0.86 4.16 7.84
CA TYR A 88 -0.40 5.54 7.85
C TYR A 88 0.94 5.67 7.14
N LEU A 89 0.96 6.44 6.05
CA LEU A 89 2.19 6.86 5.39
C LEU A 89 2.67 8.17 6.03
N SER A 90 3.99 8.29 6.25
CA SER A 90 4.63 9.52 6.69
C SER A 90 5.76 9.88 5.74
N LEU A 91 5.74 11.12 5.27
CA LEU A 91 6.72 11.73 4.39
C LEU A 91 7.33 12.94 5.09
N TYR A 92 8.65 13.02 5.12
CA TYR A 92 9.37 14.05 5.85
C TYR A 92 10.13 14.96 4.90
N TYR A 93 10.17 16.26 5.20
CA TYR A 93 10.88 17.24 4.42
C TYR A 93 12.36 16.86 4.27
N ASN A 94 12.89 16.96 3.05
CA ASN A 94 14.34 16.83 2.82
C ASN A 94 15.02 18.20 3.00
N PRO A 95 15.86 18.40 4.05
CA PRO A 95 16.59 19.65 4.25
C PRO A 95 17.72 19.88 3.24
N ASN A 96 18.16 18.83 2.54
CA ASN A 96 19.24 18.88 1.57
C ASN A 96 18.77 18.24 0.25
N PRO A 97 17.81 18.86 -0.47
CA PRO A 97 17.36 18.32 -1.74
C PRO A 97 18.48 18.30 -2.79
N SER A 98 18.42 17.35 -3.71
CA SER A 98 19.38 17.24 -4.82
C SER A 98 19.22 18.38 -5.85
N SER A 99 18.05 19.00 -5.89
CA SER A 99 17.78 20.21 -6.67
C SER A 99 18.10 21.49 -5.89
N THR A 100 18.40 22.59 -6.59
CA THR A 100 18.71 23.90 -5.97
C THR A 100 17.50 24.58 -5.33
N ASP A 101 16.29 24.09 -5.57
CA ASP A 101 15.06 24.70 -5.07
C ASP A 101 14.71 24.12 -3.70
N THR A 102 14.71 24.99 -2.69
CA THR A 102 14.58 24.59 -1.28
C THR A 102 13.12 24.35 -0.90
N GLY A 103 12.75 23.08 -0.75
CA GLY A 103 11.52 22.65 -0.08
C GLY A 103 10.23 22.82 -0.88
N HIS A 104 9.13 23.04 -0.18
CA HIS A 104 7.81 23.16 -0.79
C HIS A 104 7.60 24.54 -1.43
N SER A 105 6.94 24.55 -2.59
CA SER A 105 6.61 25.78 -3.32
C SER A 105 5.11 25.89 -3.58
N ILE A 106 4.57 27.07 -3.34
CA ILE A 106 3.19 27.48 -3.69
C ILE A 106 3.20 28.75 -4.56
N LEU A 107 4.29 28.98 -5.32
CA LEU A 107 4.58 30.27 -5.97
C LEU A 107 3.48 30.72 -6.93
N THR A 108 2.92 29.79 -7.71
CA THR A 108 1.88 30.04 -8.71
C THR A 108 0.52 29.48 -8.34
N GLY A 109 0.38 28.87 -7.16
CA GLY A 109 -0.86 28.28 -6.71
C GLY A 109 -0.67 27.17 -5.68
N SER A 110 -1.74 26.41 -5.46
CA SER A 110 -1.74 25.31 -4.50
C SER A 110 -0.87 24.15 -4.97
N ASN A 111 0.05 23.68 -4.13
CA ASN A 111 0.79 22.43 -4.32
C ASN A 111 0.06 21.21 -3.74
N GLU A 112 -1.28 21.26 -3.70
CA GLU A 112 -2.09 20.09 -3.37
C GLU A 112 -1.68 18.91 -4.26
N SER A 113 -1.44 17.77 -3.62
CA SER A 113 -0.96 16.56 -4.27
C SER A 113 -1.91 15.40 -4.03
N ILE A 114 -1.78 14.37 -4.83
CA ILE A 114 -2.47 13.10 -4.63
C ILE A 114 -1.49 11.94 -4.58
N ILE A 115 -1.80 10.99 -3.71
CA ILE A 115 -1.20 9.67 -3.67
C ILE A 115 -2.15 8.70 -4.35
N GLN A 116 -1.63 7.95 -5.31
CA GLN A 116 -2.35 6.92 -6.05
C GLN A 116 -1.64 5.58 -5.91
N ARG A 117 -2.40 4.48 -5.97
CA ARG A 117 -1.83 3.13 -6.01
C ARG A 117 -1.31 2.82 -7.42
N VAL A 118 -0.11 2.28 -7.48
CA VAL A 118 0.51 1.79 -8.71
C VAL A 118 0.00 0.38 -9.00
N ILE A 119 -0.49 0.13 -10.21
CA ILE A 119 -1.21 -1.12 -10.57
C ILE A 119 -0.51 -1.98 -11.63
N THR A 120 0.62 -1.52 -12.16
CA THR A 120 1.50 -2.30 -13.04
C THR A 120 2.91 -2.34 -12.49
N SER A 121 3.59 -3.47 -12.67
CA SER A 121 4.95 -3.67 -12.18
C SER A 121 5.91 -2.65 -12.77
N TRP A 122 6.90 -2.25 -11.98
CA TRP A 122 8.01 -1.39 -12.39
C TRP A 122 9.29 -1.84 -11.70
N ASP A 123 10.44 -1.45 -12.23
CA ASP A 123 11.75 -1.73 -11.69
C ASP A 123 12.49 -0.42 -11.46
N GLU A 124 13.00 -0.22 -10.25
CA GLU A 124 13.67 1.02 -9.82
C GLU A 124 14.85 1.40 -10.70
N THR A 125 15.59 0.43 -11.23
CA THR A 125 16.80 0.67 -12.04
C THR A 125 16.50 1.04 -13.49
N THR A 126 15.24 0.89 -13.92
CA THR A 126 14.83 1.11 -15.32
C THR A 126 13.61 1.99 -15.50
N VAL A 127 12.91 2.35 -14.43
CA VAL A 127 11.74 3.23 -14.50
C VAL A 127 12.16 4.65 -14.90
N THR A 128 11.36 5.26 -15.75
CA THR A 128 11.54 6.58 -16.34
C THR A 128 10.15 7.20 -16.52
N TRP A 129 10.07 8.47 -16.91
CA TRP A 129 8.79 9.06 -17.26
C TRP A 129 8.09 8.33 -18.41
N ASP A 130 8.84 7.96 -19.45
CA ASP A 130 8.29 7.40 -20.69
C ASP A 130 7.77 5.95 -20.52
N ASN A 131 8.27 5.21 -19.54
CA ASN A 131 7.83 3.84 -19.22
C ASN A 131 7.18 3.72 -17.83
N GLN A 132 6.73 4.83 -17.24
CA GLN A 132 6.15 4.84 -15.90
C GLN A 132 4.95 3.89 -15.79
N PRO A 133 4.75 3.23 -14.63
CA PRO A 133 3.63 2.34 -14.44
C PRO A 133 2.31 3.10 -14.37
N SER A 134 1.23 2.42 -14.74
CA SER A 134 -0.13 2.94 -14.57
C SER A 134 -0.56 2.96 -13.09
N THR A 135 -1.45 3.89 -12.76
CA THR A 135 -2.04 4.06 -11.42
C THR A 135 -3.56 3.96 -11.47
N THR A 136 -4.20 3.89 -10.30
CA THR A 136 -5.67 3.95 -10.15
C THR A 136 -6.10 5.10 -9.26
N SER A 137 -7.29 5.65 -9.54
CA SER A 137 -7.95 6.64 -8.67
C SER A 137 -8.79 6.01 -7.56
N LEU A 138 -8.97 4.69 -7.55
CA LEU A 138 -9.67 3.99 -6.48
C LEU A 138 -8.90 4.20 -5.16
N ASN A 139 -9.61 4.67 -4.13
CA ASN A 139 -9.05 4.94 -2.80
C ASN A 139 -7.84 5.90 -2.79
N GLN A 140 -7.67 6.74 -3.82
CA GLN A 140 -6.60 7.74 -3.84
C GLN A 140 -6.76 8.73 -2.67
N VAL A 141 -5.63 9.24 -2.17
CA VAL A 141 -5.58 10.14 -1.02
C VAL A 141 -5.06 11.49 -1.45
N THR A 142 -5.67 12.57 -0.97
CA THR A 142 -5.23 13.94 -1.27
C THR A 142 -4.39 14.47 -0.11
N LEU A 143 -3.25 15.06 -0.43
CA LEU A 143 -2.41 15.82 0.49
C LEU A 143 -2.77 17.30 0.29
N PRO A 144 -3.24 17.99 1.35
CA PRO A 144 -3.59 19.40 1.25
C PRO A 144 -2.36 20.24 0.93
N GLN A 145 -2.58 21.48 0.50
CA GLN A 145 -1.51 22.46 0.30
C GLN A 145 -0.59 22.57 1.54
N SER A 146 0.71 22.75 1.30
CA SER A 146 1.65 23.01 2.39
C SER A 146 1.40 24.34 3.09
N ILE A 147 1.59 24.36 4.41
CA ILE A 147 1.55 25.57 5.25
C ILE A 147 2.92 26.18 5.52
N SER A 148 4.01 25.46 5.22
CA SER A 148 5.38 25.96 5.26
C SER A 148 6.27 25.23 4.23
N GLN A 149 7.45 25.77 3.95
CA GLN A 149 8.40 25.18 3.00
C GLN A 149 9.04 23.87 3.49
N THR A 150 8.97 23.61 4.80
CA THR A 150 9.68 22.52 5.48
C THR A 150 8.70 21.59 6.21
N GLN A 151 7.47 21.51 5.74
CA GLN A 151 6.42 20.77 6.41
C GLN A 151 6.62 19.26 6.22
N ASP A 152 6.54 18.51 7.31
CA ASP A 152 6.34 17.07 7.23
C ASP A 152 4.86 16.74 7.02
N TYR A 153 4.60 15.69 6.24
CA TYR A 153 3.27 15.12 6.06
C TYR A 153 3.25 13.76 6.73
N THR A 154 2.93 13.76 8.03
CA THR A 154 2.87 12.55 8.84
C THR A 154 1.44 12.04 8.98
N ASN A 155 1.29 10.74 9.20
CA ASN A 155 0.00 10.08 9.43
C ASN A 155 -1.03 10.26 8.29
N ILE A 156 -0.56 10.25 7.04
CA ILE A 156 -1.42 10.24 5.87
C ILE A 156 -2.17 8.90 5.86
N ASP A 157 -3.49 8.95 6.04
CA ASP A 157 -4.33 7.75 6.07
C ASP A 157 -4.42 7.12 4.67
N VAL A 158 -3.78 5.96 4.52
CA VAL A 158 -3.76 5.13 3.30
C VAL A 158 -4.42 3.77 3.55
N THR A 159 -5.25 3.64 4.60
CA THR A 159 -5.85 2.38 5.07
C THR A 159 -6.51 1.58 3.96
N ASN A 160 -7.44 2.20 3.21
CA ASN A 160 -8.15 1.53 2.13
C ASN A 160 -7.23 1.14 0.97
N MET A 161 -6.21 1.96 0.70
CA MET A 161 -5.25 1.68 -0.36
C MET A 161 -4.37 0.47 0.01
N VAL A 162 -3.91 0.37 1.26
CA VAL A 162 -3.14 -0.79 1.74
C VAL A 162 -4.01 -2.05 1.81
N GLN A 163 -5.29 -1.94 2.17
CA GLN A 163 -6.22 -3.07 2.07
C GLN A 163 -6.32 -3.57 0.62
N ASP A 164 -6.48 -2.68 -0.37
CA ASP A 164 -6.47 -3.07 -1.78
C ASP A 164 -5.15 -3.78 -2.18
N MET A 165 -4.02 -3.33 -1.64
CA MET A 165 -2.69 -3.91 -1.92
C MET A 165 -2.57 -5.34 -1.40
N VAL A 166 -3.01 -5.58 -0.16
CA VAL A 166 -3.01 -6.92 0.46
C VAL A 166 -3.99 -7.85 -0.25
N ASP A 167 -5.17 -7.37 -0.64
CA ASP A 167 -6.16 -8.17 -1.36
C ASP A 167 -5.74 -8.49 -2.80
N ASN A 168 -4.94 -7.62 -3.43
CA ASN A 168 -4.55 -7.72 -4.84
C ASN A 168 -3.03 -7.51 -5.04
N PRO A 169 -2.17 -8.37 -4.47
CA PRO A 169 -0.71 -8.18 -4.50
C PRO A 169 -0.14 -8.26 -5.93
N ALA A 170 -0.77 -9.02 -6.83
CA ALA A 170 -0.34 -9.14 -8.22
C ALA A 170 -0.58 -7.87 -9.08
N THR A 171 -1.35 -6.91 -8.56
CA THR A 171 -1.72 -5.66 -9.25
C THR A 171 -1.53 -4.43 -8.36
N SER A 172 -0.55 -4.50 -7.47
CA SER A 172 -0.29 -3.47 -6.47
C SER A 172 1.21 -3.37 -6.23
N PHE A 173 1.80 -2.26 -6.68
CA PHE A 173 3.26 -2.08 -6.75
C PHE A 173 3.68 -0.75 -6.12
N GLY A 174 3.06 -0.41 -4.99
CA GLY A 174 3.37 0.81 -4.24
C GLY A 174 2.49 2.02 -4.57
N PHE A 175 3.07 3.20 -4.34
CA PHE A 175 2.42 4.51 -4.33
C PHE A 175 3.08 5.44 -5.34
N LEU A 176 2.29 6.30 -5.98
CA LEU A 176 2.76 7.41 -6.80
C LEU A 176 2.22 8.72 -6.22
N LEU A 177 3.12 9.67 -6.01
CA LEU A 177 2.83 11.05 -5.57
C LEU A 177 2.94 11.99 -6.78
N ARG A 178 1.88 12.78 -7.01
CA ARG A 178 1.86 13.83 -8.05
C ARG A 178 1.04 15.03 -7.61
N LEU A 179 1.27 16.20 -8.21
CA LEU A 179 0.40 17.35 -7.98
C LEU A 179 -1.01 17.10 -8.55
N VAL A 180 -2.02 17.72 -7.96
CA VAL A 180 -3.37 17.81 -8.55
C VAL A 180 -3.32 18.62 -9.84
N ASP A 181 -2.63 19.76 -9.79
CA ASP A 181 -2.36 20.66 -10.90
C ASP A 181 -0.85 20.76 -11.09
N GLU A 182 -0.34 20.21 -12.19
CA GLU A 182 1.10 20.13 -12.51
C GLU A 182 1.63 21.39 -13.22
N THR A 183 0.88 22.51 -13.26
CA THR A 183 1.43 23.77 -13.80
C THR A 183 2.70 24.22 -13.05
N PRO A 184 3.67 24.87 -13.71
CA PRO A 184 4.97 25.15 -13.12
C PRO A 184 4.94 26.02 -11.85
N TYR A 185 5.97 25.82 -11.04
CA TYR A 185 6.32 26.51 -9.81
C TYR A 185 5.56 26.12 -8.54
N LYS A 186 5.08 24.87 -8.49
CA LYS A 186 4.49 24.24 -7.31
C LYS A 186 5.22 22.96 -6.99
N GLN A 187 5.41 22.67 -5.71
CA GLN A 187 6.22 21.53 -5.28
C GLN A 187 5.89 21.08 -3.86
N LEU A 188 5.86 19.77 -3.66
CA LEU A 188 6.15 19.10 -2.38
C LEU A 188 7.39 18.22 -2.58
N THR A 189 8.36 18.32 -1.67
CA THR A 189 9.63 17.60 -1.74
C THR A 189 9.94 17.01 -0.37
N PHE A 190 10.10 15.70 -0.36
CA PHE A 190 10.37 14.89 0.80
C PHE A 190 11.67 14.12 0.60
N ALA A 191 12.20 13.54 1.66
CA ALA A 191 13.29 12.57 1.55
C ALA A 191 12.76 11.25 0.99
N SER A 192 13.56 10.60 0.14
CA SER A 192 13.34 9.22 -0.30
C SER A 192 14.04 8.21 0.61
N SER A 193 14.01 6.91 0.29
CA SER A 193 14.77 5.90 1.03
C SER A 193 16.29 6.06 0.86
N ASP A 194 16.75 6.66 -0.25
CA ASP A 194 18.15 6.96 -0.54
C ASP A 194 18.71 8.16 0.25
N ASN A 195 17.88 8.85 1.03
CA ASN A 195 18.39 9.92 1.86
C ASN A 195 19.35 9.37 2.94
N MET A 196 20.45 10.09 3.19
CA MET A 196 21.46 9.64 4.15
C MET A 196 21.01 9.78 5.61
N ASP A 197 20.02 10.63 5.90
CA ASP A 197 19.49 10.79 7.25
C ASP A 197 18.37 9.77 7.51
N PRO A 198 18.61 8.75 8.36
CA PRO A 198 17.63 7.69 8.61
C PRO A 198 16.37 8.18 9.35
N ASN A 199 16.38 9.40 9.91
CA ASN A 199 15.24 9.91 10.70
C ASN A 199 14.13 10.50 9.83
N ILE A 200 14.39 10.75 8.55
CA ILE A 200 13.46 11.41 7.62
C ILE A 200 13.06 10.52 6.44
N LEU A 201 13.39 9.23 6.46
CA LEU A 201 13.00 8.30 5.40
C LEU A 201 11.48 8.07 5.40
N PRO A 202 10.85 7.85 4.24
CA PRO A 202 9.43 7.49 4.15
C PRO A 202 9.09 6.28 5.03
N LYS A 203 8.01 6.39 5.80
CA LYS A 203 7.58 5.35 6.73
C LYS A 203 6.13 4.95 6.46
N LEU A 204 5.88 3.65 6.35
CA LEU A 204 4.54 3.07 6.32
C LEU A 204 4.30 2.26 7.61
N GLU A 205 3.31 2.65 8.40
CA GLU A 205 2.88 1.95 9.61
C GLU A 205 1.51 1.34 9.38
N ILE A 206 1.38 0.02 9.56
CA ILE A 206 0.18 -0.75 9.27
C ILE A 206 -0.23 -1.51 10.52
N ASN A 207 -1.47 -1.29 10.97
CA ASN A 207 -2.12 -2.12 11.97
C ASN A 207 -3.12 -3.03 11.27
N TYR A 208 -3.09 -4.32 11.59
CA TYR A 208 -3.97 -5.30 10.99
C TYR A 208 -4.35 -6.41 11.97
N LEU A 209 -5.46 -7.08 11.65
CA LEU A 209 -5.86 -8.32 12.30
C LEU A 209 -5.43 -9.47 11.41
N ASP A 210 -4.60 -10.35 11.95
CA ASP A 210 -4.33 -11.63 11.31
C ASP A 210 -5.50 -12.57 11.62
N LEU A 211 -6.26 -12.88 10.56
CA LEU A 211 -7.41 -13.77 10.60
C LEU A 211 -7.05 -15.20 10.20
N THR A 212 -5.77 -15.60 10.30
CA THR A 212 -5.28 -16.93 9.93
C THR A 212 -6.23 -17.99 10.46
N SER A 213 -6.92 -18.63 9.52
CA SER A 213 -7.74 -19.75 9.89
C SER A 213 -6.83 -20.96 10.00
N VAL A 214 -6.74 -21.52 11.20
CA VAL A 214 -6.07 -22.81 11.40
C VAL A 214 -6.68 -23.81 10.42
N GLU A 215 -5.86 -24.35 9.50
CA GLU A 215 -6.26 -25.53 8.73
C GLU A 215 -6.56 -26.63 9.74
N LEU A 216 -7.82 -27.04 9.77
CA LEU A 216 -8.19 -28.22 10.51
C LEU A 216 -7.58 -29.41 9.75
N VAL A 217 -6.52 -29.99 10.30
CA VAL A 217 -5.98 -31.25 9.81
C VAL A 217 -6.82 -32.37 10.42
N GLY A 218 -7.36 -33.27 9.60
CA GLY A 218 -8.03 -34.47 10.13
C GLY A 218 -7.07 -35.31 10.97
N THR A 219 -7.57 -36.18 11.85
CA THR A 219 -6.73 -37.02 12.75
C THR A 219 -5.70 -37.89 12.02
N ASN A 220 -5.79 -38.00 10.69
CA ASN A 220 -4.97 -38.84 9.83
C ASN A 220 -4.12 -38.05 8.81
N GLY A 221 -3.96 -36.74 8.99
CA GLY A 221 -3.14 -35.91 8.07
C GLY A 221 -3.77 -35.64 6.70
N LYS A 222 -5.05 -35.99 6.50
CA LYS A 222 -5.77 -35.67 5.27
C LYS A 222 -6.35 -34.25 5.33
N PRO A 223 -6.31 -33.49 4.21
CA PRO A 223 -7.04 -32.23 4.11
C PRO A 223 -8.52 -32.44 4.39
N LEU A 224 -9.14 -31.49 5.10
CA LEU A 224 -10.57 -31.53 5.32
C LEU A 224 -11.32 -30.96 4.12
N GLU A 225 -12.22 -31.77 3.58
CA GLU A 225 -13.11 -31.39 2.49
C GLU A 225 -14.42 -30.86 3.07
N VAL A 226 -14.90 -29.74 2.54
CA VAL A 226 -16.22 -29.19 2.88
C VAL A 226 -17.27 -30.10 2.25
N VAL A 227 -18.14 -30.68 3.08
CA VAL A 227 -19.22 -31.56 2.63
C VAL A 227 -20.54 -30.80 2.58
N LYS A 228 -20.70 -29.78 3.43
CA LYS A 228 -21.93 -29.00 3.52
C LYS A 228 -21.68 -27.61 4.08
N ILE A 229 -22.46 -26.63 3.62
CA ILE A 229 -22.52 -25.30 4.22
C ILE A 229 -23.93 -25.12 4.81
N VAL A 230 -24.01 -24.62 6.04
CA VAL A 230 -25.28 -24.28 6.67
C VAL A 230 -25.29 -22.83 7.13
N ASP A 231 -26.48 -22.23 7.19
CA ASP A 231 -26.67 -20.93 7.83
C ASP A 231 -26.66 -21.05 9.36
N PHE A 232 -26.74 -19.91 10.05
CA PHE A 232 -26.77 -19.87 11.52
C PHE A 232 -27.99 -20.58 12.14
N LEU A 233 -29.01 -20.92 11.34
CA LEU A 233 -30.17 -21.69 11.75
C LEU A 233 -30.02 -23.19 11.43
N GLY A 234 -28.86 -23.62 10.92
CA GLY A 234 -28.57 -25.02 10.59
C GLY A 234 -29.19 -25.49 9.27
N ARG A 235 -29.73 -24.57 8.46
CA ARG A 235 -30.30 -24.90 7.15
C ARG A 235 -29.19 -24.94 6.12
N GLU A 236 -29.20 -25.98 5.29
CA GLU A 236 -28.26 -26.07 4.18
C GLU A 236 -28.39 -24.87 3.25
N THR A 237 -27.26 -24.27 2.90
CA THR A 237 -27.19 -23.10 2.05
C THR A 237 -25.95 -23.20 1.18
N VAL A 238 -25.91 -22.37 0.15
CA VAL A 238 -24.69 -22.08 -0.59
C VAL A 238 -23.90 -20.97 0.11
N GLU A 239 -22.66 -20.79 -0.31
CA GLU A 239 -21.83 -19.67 0.13
C GLU A 239 -22.50 -18.33 -0.20
N LYS A 240 -22.55 -17.44 0.80
CA LYS A 240 -23.19 -16.13 0.75
C LYS A 240 -22.26 -15.11 1.40
N PRO A 241 -21.86 -14.06 0.67
CA PRO A 241 -21.10 -12.97 1.25
C PRO A 241 -21.93 -12.20 2.27
N ASN A 242 -21.25 -11.46 3.15
CA ASN A 242 -21.85 -10.65 4.21
C ASN A 242 -22.82 -11.45 5.11
N THR A 243 -22.65 -12.77 5.18
CA THR A 243 -23.49 -13.71 5.92
C THR A 243 -22.61 -14.64 6.73
N LEU A 244 -22.96 -14.86 8.00
CA LEU A 244 -22.29 -15.85 8.83
C LEU A 244 -22.74 -17.24 8.42
N LEU A 245 -21.79 -18.06 7.98
CA LEU A 245 -21.99 -19.43 7.53
C LEU A 245 -21.23 -20.41 8.40
N VAL A 246 -21.68 -21.66 8.40
CA VAL A 246 -21.01 -22.78 9.07
C VAL A 246 -20.67 -23.84 8.03
N TYR A 247 -19.38 -24.05 7.82
CA TYR A 247 -18.84 -25.06 6.93
C TYR A 247 -18.70 -26.36 7.72
N VAL A 248 -19.22 -27.46 7.17
CA VAL A 248 -19.18 -28.81 7.75
C VAL A 248 -18.21 -29.64 6.92
N PHE A 249 -17.26 -30.28 7.59
CA PHE A 249 -16.20 -31.05 6.93
C PHE A 249 -16.45 -32.55 6.98
N ASN A 250 -15.72 -33.29 6.14
CA ASN A 250 -15.83 -34.75 5.99
C ASN A 250 -15.50 -35.56 7.25
N ASN A 251 -14.77 -34.98 8.21
CA ASN A 251 -14.52 -35.57 9.52
C ASN A 251 -15.59 -35.20 10.57
N GLY A 252 -16.65 -34.48 10.19
CA GLY A 252 -17.73 -34.02 11.08
C GLY A 252 -17.42 -32.75 11.88
N THR A 253 -16.24 -32.14 11.70
CA THR A 253 -15.93 -30.84 12.31
C THR A 253 -16.64 -29.71 11.58
N THR A 254 -16.74 -28.55 12.23
CA THR A 254 -17.38 -27.36 11.65
C THR A 254 -16.53 -26.11 11.83
N LYS A 255 -16.65 -25.14 10.91
CA LYS A 255 -15.99 -23.83 10.97
C LYS A 255 -16.99 -22.72 10.65
N LYS A 256 -17.07 -21.71 11.51
CA LYS A 256 -17.83 -20.49 11.22
C LYS A 256 -16.99 -19.61 10.29
N VAL A 257 -17.61 -19.14 9.21
CA VAL A 257 -16.96 -18.33 8.17
C VAL A 257 -17.85 -17.12 7.89
N PHE A 258 -17.25 -15.93 7.93
CA PHE A 258 -17.86 -14.69 7.48
C PHE A 258 -16.91 -14.05 6.47
N ARG A 259 -17.39 -13.81 5.26
CA ARG A 259 -16.61 -13.20 4.18
C ARG A 259 -17.32 -11.94 3.72
N PHE A 260 -16.59 -10.82 3.70
CA PHE A 260 -17.05 -9.60 3.06
C PHE A 260 -16.91 -9.74 1.54
N LYS A 261 -17.71 -8.98 0.79
CA LYS A 261 -17.62 -8.84 -0.67
C LYS A 261 -17.74 -7.38 -1.03
#